data_AF-A0A7G8G174-F1
#
_entry.id   AF-A0A7G8G174-F1
#
_cell.length_a   1.000
_cell.length_b   1.000
_cell.length_c   1.000
_cell.angle_alpha   90.00
_cell.angle_beta   90.00
_cell.angle_gamma   90.00
#
_symmetry.space_group_name_H-M   'P 1'
#
loop_
_entity.id
_entity.type
_entity.pdbx_description
1 polymer ?
#
loop_
_entity_poly.entity_id
_entity_poly.type
_entity_poly.pdbx_seq_one_letter_code
_entity_poly.pdbx_strand_id
1 'polypeptide(L)'
;MAVVGSGLVGMLVYAGLFYSNARRTIPAPTEMDSSHFQSREEAEKAAKEWISLGGVYVMETITTVRHSVPITALEKKKLKAQRDQAMRKTIEAEYSVCLEKAQTDLARELCSFGPREVPLADEVKIPKKKVIEQRNVKTVEVPRRECSDDPELRSFECIELKVERDAVVNRLDGGKAIPIESFQQFRY
;
A
#
# COMPACT_ATOMS: atom_id res chain seq x y z
N MET A 1 22.99 -50.78 5.95
CA MET A 1 21.52 -50.94 5.89
C MET A 1 20.90 -49.64 6.39
N ALA A 2 19.84 -49.03 5.87
CA ALA A 2 19.05 -49.12 4.64
C ALA A 2 18.04 -47.94 4.75
N VAL A 3 17.79 -47.22 3.64
CA VAL A 3 16.51 -46.57 3.23
C VAL A 3 15.87 -45.56 4.21
N VAL A 4 15.98 -44.24 4.01
CA VAL A 4 15.15 -43.35 3.16
C VAL A 4 13.66 -43.27 3.57
N GLY A 5 13.22 -42.04 3.85
CA GLY A 5 11.82 -41.60 3.89
C GLY A 5 11.75 -40.21 4.52
N SER A 6 11.85 -39.11 3.75
CA SER A 6 10.69 -38.38 3.23
C SER A 6 9.68 -38.10 4.35
N GLY A 7 9.58 -36.92 4.95
CA GLY A 7 9.36 -35.64 4.28
C GLY A 7 8.05 -35.07 4.80
N LEU A 8 8.09 -33.89 5.43
CA LEU A 8 7.02 -32.88 5.38
C LEU A 8 7.50 -31.64 6.13
N VAL A 9 8.10 -30.77 5.33
CA VAL A 9 7.99 -29.32 5.46
C VAL A 9 6.51 -28.97 5.59
N GLY A 10 6.13 -28.26 6.63
CA GLY A 10 4.74 -27.91 6.88
C GLY A 10 4.56 -26.84 7.94
N MET A 11 5.23 -25.71 7.73
CA MET A 11 4.74 -24.35 8.03
C MET A 11 3.62 -24.27 9.10
N LEU A 12 4.01 -24.13 10.38
CA LEU A 12 3.11 -23.62 11.42
C LEU A 12 2.85 -22.13 11.16
N VAL A 13 1.97 -21.84 10.21
CA VAL A 13 1.43 -20.50 9.98
C VAL A 13 0.33 -20.27 11.00
N TYR A 14 0.74 -19.69 12.12
CA TYR A 14 0.17 -18.45 12.66
C TYR A 14 -1.32 -18.21 12.37
N ALA A 15 -2.18 -18.65 13.30
CA ALA A 15 -3.50 -18.06 13.49
C ALA A 15 -3.74 -17.76 14.98
N GLY A 16 -2.69 -17.32 15.67
CA GLY A 16 -2.81 -16.61 16.94
C GLY A 16 -2.56 -15.13 16.67
N LEU A 17 -3.60 -14.38 16.30
CA LEU A 17 -3.71 -12.91 16.43
C LEU A 17 -4.89 -12.38 15.61
N PHE A 18 -6.11 -12.42 16.16
CA PHE A 18 -7.12 -11.35 15.94
C PHE A 18 -8.07 -11.22 17.14
N TYR A 19 -7.53 -11.32 18.37
CA TYR A 19 -8.07 -10.54 19.49
C TYR A 19 -7.38 -9.17 19.48
N SER A 20 -7.61 -8.38 18.43
CA SER A 20 -7.30 -6.95 18.46
C SER A 20 -8.55 -6.21 18.89
N ASN A 21 -8.46 -5.65 20.09
CA ASN A 21 -9.34 -4.68 20.73
C ASN A 21 -9.82 -3.56 19.77
N ALA A 22 -10.79 -3.85 18.91
CA ALA A 22 -11.73 -2.86 18.42
C ALA A 22 -13.03 -3.16 19.17
N ARG A 23 -13.53 -2.19 19.94
CA ARG A 23 -14.94 -2.21 20.37
C ARG A 23 -15.79 -2.22 19.10
N ARG A 24 -16.08 -3.42 18.58
CA ARG A 24 -17.12 -3.64 17.58
C ARG A 24 -18.40 -3.26 18.30
N THR A 25 -19.03 -2.16 17.91
CA THR A 25 -20.35 -1.80 18.41
C THR A 25 -21.34 -2.78 17.81
N ILE A 26 -21.58 -3.89 18.51
CA ILE A 26 -22.65 -4.82 18.19
C ILE A 26 -23.96 -4.04 18.37
N PRO A 27 -24.89 -4.09 17.41
CA PRO A 27 -26.20 -3.49 17.54
C PRO A 27 -26.91 -3.95 18.83
N ALA A 28 -27.75 -3.10 19.41
CA ALA A 28 -28.51 -3.44 20.61
C ALA A 28 -29.43 -4.66 20.36
N PRO A 29 -29.77 -5.47 21.38
CA PRO A 29 -30.46 -6.75 21.23
C PRO A 29 -31.84 -6.71 20.54
N THR A 30 -32.42 -5.53 20.32
CA THR A 30 -33.65 -5.34 19.55
C THR A 30 -33.47 -5.35 18.03
N GLU A 31 -32.23 -5.23 17.53
CA GLU A 31 -31.90 -5.26 16.09
C GLU A 31 -31.29 -6.61 15.65
N MET A 32 -31.23 -7.60 16.55
CA MET A 32 -30.65 -8.92 16.29
C MET A 32 -31.74 -9.91 15.86
N ASP A 33 -31.65 -10.44 14.63
CA ASP A 33 -32.50 -11.56 14.23
C ASP A 33 -31.90 -12.87 14.77
N SER A 34 -32.71 -13.66 15.50
CA SER A 34 -32.25 -14.90 16.15
C SER A 34 -33.07 -16.11 15.71
N SER A 35 -32.40 -17.16 15.27
CA SER A 35 -33.01 -18.46 14.93
C SER A 35 -32.54 -19.53 15.92
N HIS A 36 -33.42 -20.49 16.25
CA HIS A 36 -33.13 -21.58 17.17
C HIS A 36 -33.22 -22.92 16.45
N PHE A 37 -32.19 -23.74 16.59
CA PHE A 37 -32.06 -25.07 15.98
C PHE A 37 -32.09 -26.17 17.05
N GLN A 38 -32.25 -27.43 16.64
CA GLN A 38 -32.33 -28.54 17.58
C GLN A 38 -30.94 -29.10 17.94
N SER A 39 -29.93 -28.79 17.13
CA SER A 39 -28.56 -29.23 17.35
C SER A 39 -27.54 -28.19 16.89
N ARG A 40 -26.32 -28.30 17.42
CA ARG A 40 -25.17 -27.49 16.98
C ARG A 40 -24.90 -27.63 15.49
N GLU A 41 -24.98 -28.85 14.96
CA GLU A 41 -24.69 -29.13 13.55
C GLU A 41 -25.69 -28.43 12.62
N GLU A 42 -26.97 -28.39 13.00
CA GLU A 42 -27.99 -27.66 12.26
C GLU A 42 -27.75 -26.15 12.28
N ALA A 43 -27.41 -25.58 13.44
CA ALA A 43 -27.07 -24.17 13.56
C ALA A 43 -25.82 -23.80 12.77
N GLU A 44 -24.77 -24.65 12.81
CA GLU A 44 -23.54 -24.43 12.05
C GLU A 44 -23.79 -24.49 10.54
N LYS A 45 -24.62 -25.44 10.09
CA LYS A 45 -25.01 -25.55 8.68
C LYS A 45 -25.78 -24.32 8.23
N ALA A 46 -26.76 -23.87 9.00
CA ALA A 46 -27.52 -22.67 8.70
C ALA A 46 -26.64 -21.42 8.66
N ALA A 47 -25.68 -21.28 9.58
CA ALA A 47 -24.70 -20.19 9.59
C ALA A 47 -23.82 -20.21 8.33
N LYS A 48 -23.31 -21.38 7.92
CA LYS A 48 -22.51 -21.53 6.69
C LYS A 48 -23.31 -21.22 5.43
N GLU A 49 -24.57 -21.66 5.35
CA GLU A 49 -25.48 -21.32 4.26
C GLU A 49 -25.75 -19.81 4.22
N TRP A 50 -25.94 -19.18 5.38
CA TRP A 50 -26.12 -17.73 5.45
C TRP A 50 -24.88 -16.95 4.97
N ILE A 51 -23.67 -17.42 5.31
CA ILE A 51 -22.41 -16.85 4.80
C ILE A 51 -22.34 -16.95 3.28
N SER A 52 -22.60 -18.14 2.72
CA SER A 52 -22.47 -18.39 1.27
C SER A 52 -23.45 -17.55 0.45
N LEU A 53 -24.68 -17.34 0.96
CA LEU A 53 -25.67 -16.45 0.34
C LEU A 53 -25.29 -14.96 0.40
N GLY A 54 -24.40 -14.56 1.30
CA GLY A 54 -23.94 -13.16 1.43
C GLY A 54 -23.08 -12.68 0.27
N GLY A 55 -22.40 -13.60 -0.43
CA GLY A 55 -21.43 -13.30 -1.47
C GLY A 55 -20.08 -12.83 -0.91
N VAL A 56 -19.20 -12.43 -1.84
CA VAL A 56 -17.83 -12.02 -1.53
C VAL A 56 -17.60 -10.55 -1.92
N TYR A 57 -16.51 -9.98 -1.42
CA TYR A 57 -15.95 -8.72 -1.85
C TYR A 57 -14.44 -8.88 -2.06
N VAL A 58 -13.84 -8.02 -2.89
CA VAL A 58 -12.41 -8.06 -3.19
C VAL A 58 -11.70 -7.07 -2.27
N MET A 59 -10.81 -7.58 -1.43
CA MET A 59 -9.92 -6.74 -0.63
C MET A 59 -8.60 -6.54 -1.37
N GLU A 60 -8.28 -5.29 -1.69
CA GLU A 60 -6.98 -4.90 -2.24
C GLU A 60 -6.09 -4.38 -1.13
N THR A 61 -4.95 -5.04 -0.93
CA THR A 61 -3.89 -4.55 -0.05
C THR A 61 -2.79 -3.96 -0.90
N ILE A 62 -2.56 -2.66 -0.73
CA ILE A 62 -1.51 -1.93 -1.45
C ILE A 62 -0.28 -1.85 -0.57
N THR A 63 0.82 -2.42 -1.04
CA THR A 63 2.13 -2.29 -0.39
C THR A 63 3.10 -1.54 -1.29
N THR A 64 3.83 -0.59 -0.73
CA THR A 64 4.85 0.18 -1.46
C THR A 64 6.23 -0.29 -1.03
N VAL A 65 6.99 -0.87 -1.96
CA VAL A 65 8.36 -1.32 -1.71
C VAL A 65 9.32 -0.36 -2.39
N ARG A 66 10.20 0.25 -1.61
CA ARG A 66 11.27 1.12 -2.10
C ARG A 66 12.53 0.30 -2.34
N HIS A 67 13.11 0.36 -3.52
CA HIS A 67 14.40 -0.26 -3.80
C HIS A 67 15.34 0.70 -4.53
N SER A 68 16.62 0.64 -4.18
CA SER A 68 17.66 1.49 -4.78
C SER A 68 18.35 0.74 -5.92
N VAL A 69 18.28 1.27 -7.13
CA VAL A 69 18.88 0.68 -8.33
C VAL A 69 20.03 1.56 -8.82
N PRO A 70 21.17 0.99 -9.26
CA PRO A 70 22.24 1.79 -9.86
C PRO A 70 21.74 2.54 -11.10
N ILE A 71 22.21 3.77 -11.28
CA ILE A 71 21.91 4.54 -12.49
C ILE A 71 22.68 3.94 -13.68
N THR A 72 21.99 3.77 -14.80
CA THR A 72 22.59 3.25 -16.03
C THR A 72 23.55 4.27 -16.67
N ALA A 73 24.47 3.79 -17.52
CA ALA A 73 25.41 4.69 -18.20
C ALA A 73 24.71 5.74 -19.09
N LEU A 74 23.59 5.38 -19.73
CA LEU A 74 22.78 6.29 -20.54
C LEU A 74 22.10 7.36 -19.68
N GLU A 75 21.50 6.99 -18.55
CA GLU A 75 20.90 7.93 -17.61
C GLU A 75 21.94 8.87 -17.03
N LYS A 76 23.13 8.36 -16.69
CA LYS A 76 24.25 9.19 -16.22
C LYS A 76 24.66 10.22 -17.26
N LYS A 77 24.75 9.84 -18.55
CA LYS A 77 25.03 10.77 -19.65
C LYS A 77 23.94 11.83 -19.79
N LYS A 78 22.66 11.44 -19.69
CA LYS A 78 21.52 12.37 -19.75
C LYS A 78 21.54 13.38 -18.61
N LEU A 79 21.79 12.93 -17.37
CA LEU A 79 21.91 13.81 -16.21
C LEU A 79 23.10 14.77 -16.35
N LYS A 80 24.23 14.30 -16.89
CA LYS A 80 25.37 15.17 -17.20
C LYS A 80 25.02 16.21 -18.26
N ALA A 81 24.36 15.83 -19.35
CA ALA A 81 23.95 16.77 -20.39
C ALA A 81 22.97 17.84 -19.88
N GLN A 82 21.99 17.45 -19.05
CA GLN A 82 21.07 18.39 -18.41
C GLN A 82 21.80 19.38 -17.49
N ARG A 83 22.80 18.90 -16.74
CA ARG A 83 23.65 19.76 -15.92
C ARG A 83 24.46 20.74 -16.78
N ASP A 84 25.13 20.24 -17.81
CA ASP A 84 25.96 21.06 -18.69
C ASP A 84 25.11 22.14 -19.37
N GLN A 85 23.86 21.81 -19.74
CA GLN A 85 22.90 22.78 -20.27
C GLN A 85 22.48 23.82 -19.22
N ALA A 86 22.21 23.41 -17.98
CA ALA A 86 21.88 24.35 -16.91
C ALA A 86 23.04 25.32 -16.63
N MET A 87 24.27 24.80 -16.58
CA MET A 87 25.48 25.60 -16.39
C MET A 87 25.67 26.61 -17.53
N ARG A 88 25.46 26.19 -18.79
CA ARG A 88 25.50 27.10 -19.95
C ARG A 88 24.48 28.23 -19.82
N LYS A 89 23.24 27.93 -19.41
CA LYS A 89 22.22 28.96 -19.19
C LYS A 89 22.61 29.97 -18.12
N THR A 90 23.23 29.51 -17.02
CA THR A 90 23.74 30.42 -15.98
C THR A 90 24.83 31.33 -16.53
N ILE A 91 25.79 30.77 -17.28
CA ILE A 91 26.87 31.54 -17.92
C ILE A 91 26.29 32.56 -18.91
N GLU A 92 25.33 32.16 -19.73
CA GLU A 92 24.67 33.03 -20.70
C GLU A 92 23.92 34.18 -20.01
N ALA A 93 23.27 33.91 -18.87
CA ALA A 93 22.59 34.93 -18.07
C ALA A 93 23.58 35.90 -17.40
N GLU A 94 24.70 35.41 -16.85
CA GLU A 94 25.76 36.28 -16.29
C GLU A 94 26.36 37.17 -17.39
N TYR A 95 26.61 36.59 -18.56
CA TYR A 95 27.12 37.31 -19.71
C TYR A 95 26.14 38.39 -20.20
N SER A 96 24.84 38.09 -20.30
CA SER A 96 23.85 39.09 -20.70
C SER A 96 23.75 40.24 -19.70
N VAL A 97 23.78 39.95 -18.39
CA VAL A 97 23.79 41.00 -17.35
C VAL A 97 25.05 41.88 -17.45
N CYS A 98 26.20 41.30 -17.79
CA CYS A 98 27.42 42.08 -18.01
C CYS A 98 27.28 43.01 -19.22
N LEU A 99 26.75 42.50 -20.34
CA LEU A 99 26.55 43.29 -21.55
C LEU A 99 25.61 44.48 -21.35
N GLU A 100 24.55 44.32 -20.54
CA GLU A 100 23.63 45.41 -20.20
C GLU A 100 24.31 46.54 -19.41
N LYS A 101 25.31 46.20 -18.59
CA LYS A 101 26.06 47.16 -17.77
C LYS A 101 27.27 47.77 -18.48
N ALA A 102 27.69 47.20 -19.62
CA ALA A 102 28.88 47.64 -20.34
C ALA A 102 28.63 48.94 -21.11
N GLN A 103 29.30 50.02 -20.69
CA GLN A 103 29.14 51.36 -21.26
C GLN A 103 30.06 51.63 -22.48
N THR A 104 31.07 50.79 -22.71
CA THR A 104 32.06 50.96 -23.78
C THR A 104 32.27 49.66 -24.55
N ASP A 105 32.76 49.76 -25.78
CA ASP A 105 33.10 48.57 -26.59
C ASP A 105 34.17 47.72 -25.90
N LEU A 106 35.15 48.36 -25.25
CA LEU A 106 36.14 47.66 -24.44
C LEU A 106 35.50 46.88 -23.26
N ALA A 107 34.51 47.46 -22.58
CA ALA A 107 33.83 46.80 -21.47
C ALA A 107 33.01 45.59 -21.95
N ARG A 108 32.42 45.66 -23.15
CA ARG A 108 31.70 44.54 -23.77
C ARG A 108 32.62 43.37 -24.08
N GLU A 109 33.80 43.64 -24.64
CA GLU A 109 34.81 42.61 -24.91
C GLU A 109 35.26 41.92 -23.61
N LEU A 110 35.43 42.70 -22.53
CA LEU A 110 35.83 42.18 -21.23
C LEU A 110 34.76 41.30 -20.54
N CYS A 111 33.47 41.42 -20.91
CA CYS A 111 32.42 40.55 -20.38
C CYS A 111 32.63 39.06 -20.70
N SER A 112 33.36 38.75 -21.77
CA SER A 112 33.71 37.37 -22.12
C SER A 112 34.81 36.78 -21.23
N PHE A 113 35.65 37.63 -20.63
CA PHE A 113 36.82 37.29 -19.83
C PHE A 113 36.63 37.49 -18.31
N GLY A 114 35.48 38.05 -17.90
CA GLY A 114 35.19 38.32 -16.49
C GLY A 114 35.22 37.06 -15.62
N PRO A 115 35.59 37.19 -14.33
CA PRO A 115 35.52 36.09 -13.39
C PRO A 115 34.07 35.63 -13.28
N ARG A 116 33.80 34.40 -13.69
CA ARG A 116 32.48 33.80 -13.55
C ARG A 116 32.35 33.30 -12.13
N GLU A 117 31.41 33.83 -11.37
CA GLU A 117 30.99 33.29 -10.06
C GLU A 117 30.15 32.02 -10.22
N VAL A 118 30.27 31.31 -11.36
CA VAL A 118 29.75 29.96 -11.45
C VAL A 118 30.49 29.17 -10.39
N PRO A 119 29.79 28.60 -9.38
CA PRO A 119 30.46 27.75 -8.41
C PRO A 119 31.22 26.71 -9.21
N LEU A 120 32.55 26.79 -9.14
CA LEU A 120 33.46 25.75 -9.62
C LEU A 120 32.82 24.47 -9.17
N ALA A 121 32.50 23.64 -10.15
CA ALA A 121 31.77 22.41 -10.00
C ALA A 121 32.39 21.55 -8.90
N ASP A 122 32.10 21.85 -7.64
CA ASP A 122 31.92 20.85 -6.61
C ASP A 122 31.09 19.82 -7.34
N GLU A 123 31.64 18.62 -7.42
CA GLU A 123 31.02 17.50 -8.09
C GLU A 123 29.64 17.35 -7.44
N VAL A 124 28.62 18.03 -7.97
CA VAL A 124 27.23 17.85 -7.58
C VAL A 124 26.99 16.40 -7.93
N LYS A 125 27.10 15.56 -6.90
CA LYS A 125 27.36 14.14 -7.03
C LYS A 125 26.18 13.58 -7.80
N ILE A 126 26.38 13.28 -9.09
CA ILE A 126 25.37 12.58 -9.87
C ILE A 126 25.03 11.34 -9.04
N PRO A 127 23.77 11.18 -8.60
CA PRO A 127 23.43 10.13 -7.67
C PRO A 127 23.84 8.79 -8.27
N LYS A 128 24.55 7.95 -7.50
CA LYS A 128 24.99 6.64 -8.00
C LYS A 128 23.81 5.67 -8.13
N LYS A 129 22.75 5.90 -7.36
CA LYS A 129 21.55 5.08 -7.31
C LYS A 129 20.31 5.96 -7.44
N LYS A 130 19.31 5.46 -8.14
CA LYS A 130 17.95 5.99 -8.13
C LYS A 130 17.09 5.14 -7.20
N VAL A 131 16.15 5.77 -6.51
CA VAL A 131 15.12 5.06 -5.74
C VAL A 131 13.95 4.81 -6.66
N ILE A 132 13.51 3.56 -6.76
CA ILE A 132 12.30 3.18 -7.47
C ILE A 132 11.29 2.78 -6.40
N GLU A 133 10.10 3.37 -6.48
CA GLU A 133 8.96 2.94 -5.69
C GLU A 133 8.15 1.95 -6.53
N GLN A 134 8.04 0.72 -6.06
CA GLN A 134 7.21 -0.28 -6.69
C GLN A 134 5.93 -0.45 -5.86
N ARG A 135 4.78 -0.25 -6.51
CA ARG A 135 3.48 -0.47 -5.93
C ARG A 135 3.05 -1.90 -6.23
N ASN A 136 2.94 -2.72 -5.19
CA ASN A 136 2.42 -4.08 -5.29
C ASN A 136 0.98 -4.09 -4.77
N VAL A 137 0.07 -4.59 -5.61
CA VAL A 137 -1.34 -4.75 -5.24
C VAL A 137 -1.60 -6.23 -5.07
N LYS A 138 -2.03 -6.62 -3.87
CA LYS A 138 -2.49 -7.99 -3.59
C LYS A 138 -4.00 -7.98 -3.47
N THR A 139 -4.67 -8.78 -4.28
CA THR A 139 -6.11 -8.95 -4.26
C THR A 139 -6.46 -10.26 -3.55
N VAL A 140 -7.46 -10.21 -2.66
CA VAL A 140 -7.99 -11.39 -1.95
C VAL A 140 -9.51 -11.29 -1.91
N GLU A 141 -10.19 -12.35 -2.30
CA GLU A 141 -11.64 -12.46 -2.13
C GLU A 141 -11.97 -12.85 -0.69
N VAL A 142 -12.88 -12.10 -0.08
CA VAL A 142 -13.27 -12.27 1.32
C VAL A 142 -14.80 -12.35 1.40
N PRO A 143 -15.38 -13.26 2.21
CA PRO A 143 -16.83 -13.30 2.39
C PRO A 143 -17.33 -12.01 3.06
N ARG A 144 -18.48 -11.51 2.60
CA ARG A 144 -19.15 -10.33 3.19
C ARG A 144 -19.72 -10.60 4.59
N ARG A 145 -19.94 -11.87 4.90
CA ARG A 145 -20.54 -12.37 6.14
C ARG A 145 -19.54 -13.24 6.88
N GLU A 146 -19.47 -13.09 8.19
CA GLU A 146 -18.57 -13.85 9.06
C GLU A 146 -19.36 -14.33 10.29
N CYS A 147 -19.03 -15.53 10.77
CA CYS A 147 -19.63 -16.09 11.98
C CYS A 147 -18.54 -16.56 12.95
N SER A 148 -18.79 -16.37 14.24
CA SER A 148 -18.00 -16.91 15.35
C SER A 148 -18.86 -17.77 16.26
N ASP A 149 -18.32 -18.91 16.70
CA ASP A 149 -18.97 -19.77 17.70
C ASP A 149 -18.81 -19.15 19.11
N ASP A 150 -19.93 -18.93 19.78
CA ASP A 150 -20.01 -18.61 21.20
C ASP A 150 -20.52 -19.85 21.96
N PRO A 151 -19.63 -20.62 22.61
CA PRO A 151 -20.00 -21.83 23.31
C PRO A 151 -20.74 -21.56 24.63
N GLU A 152 -20.60 -20.38 25.23
CA GLU A 152 -21.29 -20.03 26.47
C GLU A 152 -22.78 -19.78 26.21
N LEU A 153 -23.07 -19.10 25.10
CA LEU A 153 -24.43 -18.81 24.64
C LEU A 153 -25.05 -19.91 23.78
N ARG A 154 -24.28 -20.98 23.47
CA ARG A 154 -24.64 -22.04 22.54
C ARG A 154 -25.16 -21.46 21.22
N SER A 155 -24.37 -20.58 20.62
CA SER A 155 -24.82 -19.85 19.46
C SER A 155 -23.68 -19.50 18.52
N PHE A 156 -23.98 -19.42 17.23
CA PHE A 156 -23.10 -18.76 16.26
C PHE A 156 -23.54 -17.29 16.12
N GLU A 157 -22.64 -16.39 16.46
CA GLU A 157 -22.80 -14.94 16.27
C GLU A 157 -22.27 -14.56 14.89
N CYS A 158 -23.15 -14.05 14.04
CA CYS A 158 -22.87 -13.77 12.65
C CYS A 158 -23.10 -12.30 12.32
N ILE A 159 -22.23 -11.73 11.50
CA ILE A 159 -22.29 -10.32 11.08
C ILE A 159 -22.25 -10.22 9.56
N GLU A 160 -22.95 -9.23 9.02
CA GLU A 160 -22.82 -8.80 7.63
C GLU A 160 -22.12 -7.45 7.58
N LEU A 161 -21.10 -7.33 6.74
CA LEU A 161 -20.38 -6.08 6.53
C LEU A 161 -21.11 -5.20 5.52
N LYS A 162 -21.16 -3.88 5.81
CA LYS A 162 -21.78 -2.87 4.93
C LYS A 162 -20.90 -2.55 3.73
N VAL A 163 -20.81 -3.50 2.81
CA VAL A 163 -20.02 -3.47 1.57
C VAL A 163 -20.87 -4.10 0.48
N GLU A 164 -20.85 -3.59 -0.75
CA GLU A 164 -21.60 -4.21 -1.84
C GLU A 164 -20.98 -5.56 -2.28
N ARG A 165 -21.77 -6.40 -2.96
CA ARG A 165 -21.24 -7.63 -3.58
C ARG A 165 -20.23 -7.27 -4.66
N ASP A 166 -19.12 -8.02 -4.70
CA ASP A 166 -18.02 -7.85 -5.65
C ASP A 166 -17.36 -6.46 -5.58
N ALA A 167 -17.62 -5.69 -4.51
CA ALA A 167 -17.00 -4.41 -4.30
C ALA A 167 -15.49 -4.55 -4.07
N VAL A 168 -14.73 -3.60 -4.60
CA VAL A 168 -13.29 -3.55 -4.43
C VAL A 168 -12.96 -2.59 -3.28
N VAL A 169 -12.53 -3.14 -2.15
CA VAL A 169 -12.19 -2.38 -0.95
C VAL A 169 -10.67 -2.25 -0.83
N ASN A 170 -10.18 -1.03 -0.94
CA ASN A 170 -8.77 -0.71 -0.74
C ASN A 170 -8.45 -0.58 0.75
N ARG A 171 -7.59 -1.46 1.27
CA ARG A 171 -7.00 -1.32 2.60
C ARG A 171 -5.54 -0.94 2.47
N LEU A 172 -5.23 0.28 2.89
CA LEU A 172 -3.87 0.64 3.29
C LEU A 172 -3.59 -0.05 4.65
N ASP A 173 -2.35 -0.44 4.91
CA ASP A 173 -1.95 -1.00 6.21
C ASP A 173 -2.44 -0.08 7.35
N GLY A 174 -3.34 -0.58 8.22
CA GLY A 174 -3.98 0.21 9.28
C GLY A 174 -5.31 0.90 8.93
N GLY A 175 -5.94 0.55 7.80
CA GLY A 175 -7.22 1.12 7.37
C GLY A 175 -8.40 0.90 8.34
N LYS A 176 -9.35 1.84 8.33
CA LYS A 176 -10.57 1.82 9.17
C LYS A 176 -11.33 0.49 9.00
N ALA A 177 -11.89 -0.01 10.09
CA ALA A 177 -12.77 -1.18 10.05
C ALA A 177 -14.00 -0.89 9.19
N ILE A 178 -14.42 -1.88 8.41
CA ILE A 178 -15.66 -1.83 7.64
C ILE A 178 -16.83 -1.89 8.64
N PRO A 179 -17.82 -1.00 8.54
CA PRO A 179 -18.95 -1.01 9.46
C PRO A 179 -19.83 -2.24 9.27
N ILE A 180 -20.46 -2.68 10.35
CA ILE A 180 -21.43 -3.78 10.35
C ILE A 180 -22.76 -3.25 9.84
N GLU A 181 -23.38 -3.99 8.91
CA GLU A 181 -24.72 -3.71 8.38
C GLU A 181 -25.80 -4.43 9.18
N SER A 182 -25.61 -5.72 9.46
CA SER A 182 -26.58 -6.55 10.18
C SER A 182 -25.89 -7.55 11.10
N PHE A 183 -26.63 -8.02 12.10
CA PHE A 183 -26.22 -9.05 13.03
C PHE A 183 -27.28 -10.16 13.09
N GLN A 184 -26.84 -11.42 13.05
CA GLN A 184 -27.69 -12.61 13.08
C GLN A 184 -27.15 -13.60 14.12
N GLN A 185 -28.02 -14.21 14.90
CA GLN A 185 -27.64 -15.26 15.88
C GLN A 185 -28.29 -16.60 15.54
N PHE A 186 -27.50 -17.67 15.46
CA PHE A 186 -27.99 -19.04 15.24
C PHE A 186 -27.77 -19.87 16.52
N ARG A 187 -28.81 -20.08 17.32
CA ARG A 187 -28.77 -20.74 18.63
C ARG A 187 -29.08 -22.24 18.55
N TYR A 188 -28.56 -23.04 19.47
CA TYR A 188 -28.80 -24.49 19.55
C TYR A 188 -28.83 -25.06 20.98
#